data_AF-A0A3D3L268-F1
#
_entry.id   AF-A0A3D3L268-F1
#
_cell.length_a   1.000
_cell.length_b   1.000
_cell.length_c   1.000
_cell.angle_alpha   90.00
_cell.angle_beta   90.00
_cell.angle_gamma   90.00
#
_symmetry.space_group_name_H-M   'P 1'
#
loop_
_entity.id
_entity.type
_entity.pdbx_description
1 polymer ?
#
loop_
_entity_poly.entity_id
_entity_poly.type
_entity_poly.pdbx_seq_one_letter_code
_entity_poly.pdbx_strand_id
1 'polypeptide(L)' 'MPRFQKHLFICNNKRTKDDPRGSCSERGSDDLLDHAKKRIHELGLKGEIRVNKAGCLDACAH' A
#
# COMPACT_ATOMS: atom_id res chain seq x y z
N MET A 1 11.73 -21.68 1.69
CA MET A 1 11.82 -20.21 1.86
C MET A 1 11.19 -19.88 3.20
N PRO A 2 11.86 -19.15 4.10
CA PRO A 2 11.18 -18.66 5.31
C PRO A 2 9.97 -17.83 4.86
N ARG A 3 8.81 -18.07 5.49
CA ARG A 3 7.62 -17.24 5.27
C ARG A 3 7.90 -15.83 5.76
N PHE A 4 7.35 -14.82 5.08
CA PHE A 4 7.34 -13.46 5.60
C PHE A 4 6.66 -13.46 6.97
N GLN A 5 7.25 -12.77 7.95
CA GLN A 5 6.67 -12.59 9.27
C GLN A 5 5.43 -11.69 9.21
N LYS A 6 5.45 -10.68 8.33
CA LYS A 6 4.36 -9.72 8.16
C LYS A 6 4.16 -9.34 6.70
N HIS A 7 2.91 -9.03 6.38
CA HIS A 7 2.51 -8.43 5.11
C HIS A 7 1.92 -7.06 5.38
N LEU A 8 2.42 -6.04 4.70
CA LEU A 8 1.80 -4.72 4.63
C LEU A 8 1.00 -4.65 3.34
N PHE A 9 -0.31 -4.46 3.44
CA PHE A 9 -1.18 -4.20 2.29
C PHE A 9 -1.50 -2.71 2.27
N ILE A 10 -1.12 -2.03 1.18
CA ILE A 10 -1.40 -0.62 0.99
C ILE A 10 -2.38 -0.50 -0.16
N CYS A 11 -3.58 0.02 0.15
CA CYS A 11 -4.59 0.32 -0.86
C CYS A 11 -4.03 1.35 -1.83
N ASN A 12 -3.94 0.99 -3.11
CA ASN A 12 -3.65 1.93 -4.19
C ASN A 12 -4.71 1.91 -5.28
N ASN A 13 -5.94 1.61 -4.88
CA ASN A 13 -7.08 1.58 -5.76
C ASN A 13 -7.29 2.96 -6.42
N LYS A 14 -7.44 2.95 -7.75
CA LYS A 14 -7.78 4.12 -8.56
C LYS A 14 -9.22 4.02 -9.04
N ARG A 15 -10.00 5.08 -8.83
CA ARG A 15 -11.37 5.20 -9.31
C ARG A 15 -11.46 6.27 -10.40
N THR A 16 -12.61 6.37 -11.02
CA THR A 16 -12.95 7.53 -11.84
C THR A 16 -12.93 8.79 -10.97
N LYS A 17 -12.62 9.95 -11.58
CA LYS A 17 -12.55 11.23 -10.86
C LYS A 17 -13.89 11.63 -10.23
N ASP A 18 -15.00 11.16 -10.80
CA ASP A 18 -16.35 11.49 -10.36
C ASP A 18 -16.88 10.53 -9.28
N ASP A 19 -16.10 9.54 -8.82
CA ASP A 19 -16.54 8.67 -7.73
C ASP A 19 -16.54 9.46 -6.40
N PRO A 20 -17.69 9.57 -5.71
CA PRO A 20 -17.81 10.41 -4.52
C PRO A 20 -16.97 9.92 -3.34
N ARG A 21 -16.51 8.66 -3.36
CA ARG A 21 -15.63 8.10 -2.33
C ARG A 21 -14.17 8.51 -2.53
N GLY A 22 -13.83 9.00 -3.73
CA GLY A 22 -12.46 9.20 -4.17
C GLY A 22 -11.65 7.89 -4.27
N SER A 23 -10.33 8.03 -4.41
CA SER A 23 -9.40 6.90 -4.47
C SER A 23 -8.14 7.16 -3.67
N CYS A 24 -7.56 6.10 -3.11
CA CYS A 24 -6.29 6.17 -2.41
C CYS A 24 -5.14 6.59 -3.35
N SER A 25 -5.18 6.20 -4.63
CA SER A 25 -4.18 6.62 -5.62
C SER A 25 -4.11 8.14 -5.78
N GLU A 26 -5.27 8.81 -5.82
CA GLU A 26 -5.37 10.27 -5.93
C GLU A 26 -5.01 10.97 -4.60
N ARG A 27 -4.93 10.22 -3.50
CA ARG A 27 -4.47 10.69 -2.17
C ARG A 27 -3.00 10.34 -1.90
N GLY A 28 -2.23 9.96 -2.92
CA GLY A 28 -0.78 9.70 -2.80
C GLY A 28 -0.40 8.30 -2.32
N SER A 29 -1.28 7.30 -2.45
CA SER A 29 -0.95 5.93 -1.99
C SER A 29 0.20 5.26 -2.75
N ASP A 30 0.46 5.66 -4.00
CA ASP A 30 1.59 5.13 -4.77
C ASP A 30 2.93 5.62 -4.19
N ASP A 31 3.00 6.87 -3.75
CA ASP A 31 4.17 7.41 -3.04
C ASP A 31 4.36 6.70 -1.69
N LEU A 32 3.26 6.41 -0.96
CA LEU A 32 3.30 5.64 0.29
C LEU A 32 3.81 4.21 0.06
N LEU A 33 3.40 3.56 -1.03
CA LEU A 33 3.88 2.24 -1.42
C LEU A 33 5.40 2.24 -1.65
N ASP A 34 5.90 3.23 -2.39
CA ASP A 34 7.33 3.31 -2.72
C ASP A 34 8.16 3.73 -1.51
N HIS A 35 7.65 4.64 -0.69
CA HIS A 35 8.23 4.95 0.62
C HIS A 35 8.34 3.71 1.50
N ALA A 36 7.25 2.92 1.64
CA ALA A 36 7.26 1.72 2.46
C ALA A 36 8.27 0.67 1.97
N LYS A 37 8.35 0.44 0.64
CA LYS A 37 9.35 -0.47 0.05
C LYS A 37 10.78 0.00 0.34
N LYS A 38 11.06 1.30 0.18
CA LYS A 38 12.37 1.87 0.47
C LYS A 38 12.71 1.71 1.95
N ARG A 39 11.75 2.02 2.83
CA ARG A 39 11.94 1.95 4.28
C ARG A 39 12.21 0.54 4.78
N ILE A 40 11.50 -0.49 4.30
CA ILE A 40 11.80 -1.87 4.68
C ILE A 40 13.19 -2.31 4.23
N HIS A 41 13.69 -1.76 3.12
CA HIS A 41 15.02 -2.07 2.62
C HIS A 41 16.11 -1.43 3.48
N GLU A 42 15.96 -0.13 3.79
CA GLU A 42 16.86 0.61 4.68
C GLU A 42 16.96 0.01 6.09
N LEU A 43 15.85 -0.56 6.58
CA LEU A 43 15.79 -1.22 7.88
C LEU A 43 16.32 -2.66 7.87
N GLY A 44 16.75 -3.20 6.73
CA GLY A 44 17.20 -4.59 6.61
C GLY A 44 16.07 -5.63 6.70
N LEU A 45 14.80 -5.21 6.67
CA LEU A 45 13.62 -6.08 6.85
C LEU A 45 13.16 -6.76 5.53
N LYS A 46 13.92 -6.57 4.45
CA LYS A 46 13.62 -7.16 3.14
C LYS A 46 13.77 -8.68 3.23
N GLY A 47 12.67 -9.40 3.02
CA GLY A 47 12.62 -10.86 3.16
C GLY A 47 11.87 -11.33 4.41
N GLU A 48 11.74 -10.45 5.42
CA GLU A 48 10.92 -10.67 6.61
C GLU A 48 9.55 -10.00 6.49
N ILE A 49 9.52 -8.79 5.94
CA ILE A 49 8.30 -8.03 5.69
C ILE A 49 8.09 -7.84 4.18
N ARG A 50 6.88 -8.14 3.71
CA ARG A 50 6.47 -7.91 2.33
C ARG A 50 5.50 -6.74 2.25
N VAL A 51 5.83 -5.73 1.47
CA VAL A 51 4.88 -4.68 1.05
C VAL A 51 4.15 -5.13 -0.20
N ASN A 52 2.82 -5.10 -0.17
CA ASN A 52 1.92 -5.52 -1.24
C ASN A 52 1.00 -4.37 -1.62
N LYS A 53 0.69 -4.29 -2.91
CA LYS A 53 -0.42 -3.48 -3.41
C LYS A 53 -1.74 -4.14 -3.01
N ALA A 54 -2.76 -3.34 -2.75
CA ALA A 54 -4.11 -3.81 -2.50
C ALA A 54 -5.13 -3.00 -3.30
N GLY A 55 -6.23 -3.66 -3.65
CA GLY A 55 -7.45 -2.98 -4.09
C GLY A 55 -8.09 -2.20 -2.95
N CYS A 56 -9.33 -1.73 -3.16
CA CYS A 56 -10.07 -1.03 -2.13
C CYS A 56 -10.19 -1.89 -0.87
N LEU A 57 -9.92 -1.27 0.29
CA LEU A 57 -10.11 -1.86 1.63
C LEU A 57 -11.35 -1.29 2.34
N ASP A 58 -12.25 -0.69 1.56
CA ASP A 58 -13.55 -0.14 1.95
C ASP A 58 -13.53 0.98 3.02
N ALA A 59 -12.40 1.68 3.13
CA ALA A 59 -12.19 2.75 4.11
C ALA A 59 -12.06 4.16 3.50
N CYS A 60 -12.42 4.38 2.23
CA CYS A 60 -12.20 5.67 1.57
C CYS A 60 -13.08 6.82 2.11
N ALA A 61 -14.21 6.48 2.74
CA ALA A 61 -15.22 7.42 3.25
C ALA A 61 -15.07 7.75 4.75
N HIS A 62 -14.03 7.21 5.40
CA HIS A 62 -13.64 7.55 6.77
C HIS A 62 -12.41 8.45 6.76
#